data_AF-A0A6H1NGM4-F1
#
_entry.id   AF-A0A6H1NGM4-F1
#
_cell.length_a   1.000
_cell.length_b   1.000
_cell.length_c   1.000
_cell.angle_alpha   90.00
_cell.angle_beta   90.00
_cell.angle_gamma   90.00
#
_symmetry.space_group_name_H-M   'P 1'
#
loop_
_entity.id
_entity.type
_entity.pdbx_description
1 polymer ?
#
loop_
_entity_poly.entity_id
_entity_poly.type
_entity_poly.pdbx_seq_one_letter_code
_entity_poly.pdbx_strand_id
1 'polypeptide(L)'
;MTSRVHRPSSVISSGPARSALGLALACVTLAMLTGCSTEDASCGGGEYPVMAVGSTGSTCVSNGDEPPKGYVRYPEGKVPQHVGDKWDTYWSTRTIDENGKIIKAPDAGV
;
A
#
# COMPACT_ATOMS: atom_id res chain seq x y z
N MET A 1 0.53 -62.86 -51.23
CA MET A 1 0.34 -61.99 -52.41
C MET A 1 1.55 -61.07 -52.54
N THR A 2 2.26 -61.20 -53.65
CA THR A 2 3.44 -60.42 -54.05
C THR A 2 3.04 -59.03 -54.56
N SER A 3 3.80 -57.99 -54.22
CA SER A 3 4.29 -56.97 -55.19
C SER A 3 5.19 -55.91 -54.55
N ARG A 4 6.51 -56.06 -54.76
CA ARG A 4 7.43 -55.15 -55.50
C ARG A 4 6.76 -53.88 -56.11
N VAL A 5 7.29 -52.65 -56.19
CA VAL A 5 8.64 -52.06 -56.22
C VAL A 5 8.54 -50.51 -56.10
N HIS A 6 9.68 -49.87 -55.80
CA HIS A 6 10.24 -48.64 -56.40
C HIS A 6 10.36 -47.34 -55.56
N ARG A 7 11.63 -47.10 -55.22
CA ARG A 7 12.35 -45.89 -54.78
C ARG A 7 12.15 -44.71 -55.76
N PRO A 8 12.31 -43.46 -55.30
CA PRO A 8 13.60 -42.75 -55.47
C PRO A 8 13.97 -41.96 -54.20
N SER A 9 15.16 -42.09 -53.58
CA SER A 9 16.47 -41.50 -53.92
C SER A 9 16.42 -40.01 -54.29
N SER A 10 17.32 -39.25 -53.67
CA SER A 10 17.72 -37.83 -53.89
C SER A 10 17.13 -36.90 -52.82
N VAL A 11 17.86 -36.10 -52.02
CA VAL A 11 19.28 -35.72 -51.97
C VAL A 11 19.60 -35.36 -50.51
N ILE A 12 20.68 -35.90 -49.95
CA ILE A 12 21.31 -35.34 -48.75
C ILE A 12 22.11 -34.14 -49.26
N SER A 13 21.57 -32.93 -49.11
CA SER A 13 22.30 -31.70 -49.39
C SER A 13 22.84 -31.14 -48.08
N SER A 14 24.16 -31.17 -48.01
CA SER A 14 25.08 -30.68 -47.00
C SER A 14 24.92 -29.20 -46.64
N GLY A 15 25.15 -28.91 -45.35
CA GLY A 15 25.57 -27.58 -44.91
C GLY A 15 25.70 -27.48 -43.38
N PRO A 16 26.91 -27.62 -42.80
CA PRO A 16 27.16 -27.33 -41.40
C PRO A 16 27.71 -25.91 -41.26
N ALA A 17 26.97 -24.98 -40.66
CA ALA A 17 27.58 -23.74 -40.18
C ALA A 17 26.69 -23.05 -39.14
N ARG A 18 27.11 -23.20 -37.88
CA ARG A 18 27.15 -22.18 -36.83
C ARG A 18 26.37 -20.89 -37.12
N SER A 19 25.37 -20.60 -36.28
CA SER A 19 25.18 -19.23 -35.76
C SER A 19 24.39 -19.30 -34.46
N ALA A 20 25.09 -18.97 -33.38
CA ALA A 20 24.50 -18.59 -32.11
C ALA A 20 23.67 -17.31 -32.29
N LEU A 21 22.53 -17.21 -31.61
CA LEU A 21 21.84 -16.02 -31.08
C LEU A 21 20.39 -16.47 -30.85
N GLY A 22 19.92 -16.64 -29.61
CA GLY A 22 19.66 -15.52 -28.73
C GLY A 22 18.19 -15.12 -28.84
N LEU A 23 17.27 -15.97 -28.34
CA LEU A 23 15.86 -15.59 -28.20
C LEU A 23 15.71 -14.85 -26.86
N ALA A 24 16.05 -13.55 -26.86
CA ALA A 24 15.75 -12.68 -25.74
C ALA A 24 14.24 -12.39 -25.73
N LEU A 25 13.47 -13.08 -24.88
CA LEU A 25 12.11 -12.68 -24.55
C LEU A 25 12.17 -11.42 -23.68
N ALA A 26 12.03 -10.25 -24.30
CA ALA A 26 11.79 -9.01 -23.57
C ALA A 26 10.31 -8.97 -23.15
N CYS A 27 10.00 -9.54 -21.99
CA CYS A 27 8.74 -9.27 -21.30
C CYS A 27 8.79 -7.82 -20.78
N VAL A 28 8.29 -6.86 -21.55
CA VAL A 28 8.02 -5.51 -21.04
C VAL A 28 6.77 -5.61 -20.18
N THR A 29 6.94 -5.98 -18.91
CA THR A 29 5.89 -5.80 -17.91
C THR A 29 5.78 -4.31 -17.64
N LEU A 30 4.87 -3.64 -18.36
CA LEU A 30 4.44 -2.30 -18.01
C LEU A 30 3.65 -2.43 -16.71
N ALA A 31 4.36 -2.45 -15.58
CA ALA A 31 3.76 -2.38 -14.27
C ALA A 31 2.93 -1.10 -14.23
N MET A 32 1.61 -1.25 -14.28
CA MET A 32 0.70 -0.16 -14.02
C MET A 32 0.90 0.22 -12.56
N LEU A 33 1.83 1.15 -12.32
CA LEU A 33 1.90 1.92 -11.08
C LEU A 33 0.69 2.86 -11.09
N THR A 34 -0.52 2.29 -11.01
CA THR A 34 -1.67 3.02 -10.51
C THR A 34 -1.30 3.36 -9.08
N GLY A 35 -0.73 4.54 -8.88
CA GLY A 35 -0.68 5.15 -7.55
C GLY A 35 -2.12 5.26 -7.08
N CYS A 36 -2.58 4.27 -6.32
CA CYS A 36 -3.71 4.42 -5.42
C CYS A 36 -3.37 5.64 -4.57
N SER A 37 -4.22 6.67 -4.63
CA SER A 37 -4.18 7.95 -3.89
C SER A 37 -2.94 8.20 -3.01
N THR A 38 -2.16 9.24 -3.30
CA THR A 38 -0.90 9.57 -2.60
C THR A 38 -1.08 9.96 -1.11
N GLU A 39 -2.32 10.11 -0.64
CA GLU A 39 -2.64 10.41 0.76
C GLU A 39 -3.06 9.13 1.48
N ASP A 40 -2.24 8.70 2.44
CA ASP A 40 -2.56 7.60 3.36
C ASP A 40 -3.68 8.03 4.31
N ALA A 41 -4.74 7.23 4.41
CA ALA A 41 -5.79 7.46 5.39
C ALA A 41 -5.27 7.26 6.83
N SER A 42 -5.77 8.03 7.78
CA SER A 42 -5.36 7.92 9.19
C SER A 42 -5.75 6.57 9.82
N CYS A 43 -6.84 5.97 9.35
CA CYS A 43 -7.35 4.67 9.78
C CYS A 43 -7.90 3.86 8.61
N GLY A 44 -8.05 2.56 8.80
CA GLY A 44 -8.62 1.66 7.80
C GLY A 44 -10.10 1.94 7.52
N GLY A 45 -10.58 1.50 6.36
CA GLY A 45 -11.99 1.57 6.02
C GLY A 45 -12.83 0.74 6.99
N GLY A 46 -13.66 1.41 7.79
CA GLY A 46 -14.46 0.77 8.85
C GLY A 46 -14.01 1.14 10.27
N GLU A 47 -12.95 1.92 10.40
CA GLU A 47 -12.45 2.43 11.67
C GLU A 47 -12.51 3.96 11.71
N TYR A 48 -12.41 4.50 12.91
CA TYR A 48 -12.25 5.93 13.16
C TYR A 48 -11.08 6.16 14.12
N PRO A 49 -10.34 7.28 13.98
CA PRO A 49 -9.22 7.58 14.85
C PRO A 49 -9.70 8.12 16.20
N VAL A 50 -9.00 7.75 17.26
CA VAL A 50 -9.15 8.30 18.62
C VAL A 50 -7.79 8.76 19.13
N MET A 51 -7.79 9.77 20.00
CA MET A 51 -6.57 10.34 20.55
C MET A 51 -6.37 9.94 22.01
N ALA A 52 -5.13 9.73 22.40
CA ALA A 52 -4.76 9.52 23.79
C ALA A 52 -4.92 10.83 24.58
N VAL A 53 -5.49 10.74 25.78
CA VAL A 53 -5.58 11.88 26.70
C VAL A 53 -4.18 12.22 27.20
N GLY A 54 -3.79 13.48 27.11
CA GLY A 54 -2.52 13.99 27.65
C GLY A 54 -1.26 13.63 26.87
N SER A 55 -1.37 13.09 25.65
CA SER A 55 -0.23 12.84 24.74
C SER A 55 -0.61 13.03 23.26
N THR A 56 0.36 12.99 22.36
CA THR A 56 0.15 13.10 20.90
C THR A 56 -0.32 11.79 20.24
N GLY A 57 -0.33 10.68 20.97
CA GLY A 57 -0.64 9.37 20.43
C GLY A 57 -2.09 9.22 19.94
N SER A 58 -2.28 8.35 18.95
CA SER A 58 -3.59 7.99 18.41
C SER A 58 -3.69 6.48 18.15
N THR A 59 -4.92 5.97 18.00
CA THR A 59 -5.19 4.61 17.54
C THR A 59 -6.50 4.58 16.74
N CYS A 60 -6.69 3.52 15.96
CA CYS A 60 -7.94 3.26 15.24
C CYS A 60 -8.87 2.38 16.09
N VAL A 61 -10.17 2.67 16.01
CA VAL A 61 -11.25 1.95 16.69
C VAL A 61 -12.32 1.63 15.65
N SER A 62 -12.89 0.42 15.68
CA SER A 62 -13.97 0.05 14.76
C SER A 62 -15.17 0.98 14.89
N ASN A 63 -15.80 1.33 13.77
CA ASN A 63 -17.01 2.15 13.78
C ASN A 63 -18.11 1.52 14.64
N GLY A 64 -18.65 2.31 15.58
CA GLY A 64 -19.68 1.89 16.53
C GLY A 64 -19.14 1.42 17.88
N ASP A 65 -17.86 1.08 17.98
CA ASP A 65 -17.22 0.76 19.26
C ASP A 65 -16.89 2.03 20.03
N GLU A 66 -16.78 1.93 21.36
CA GLU A 66 -16.37 3.03 22.22
C GLU A 66 -14.84 3.11 22.33
N PRO A 67 -14.24 4.32 22.46
CA PRO A 67 -12.80 4.42 22.65
C PRO A 67 -12.31 3.62 23.87
N PRO A 68 -11.13 2.99 23.78
CA PRO A 68 -10.53 2.31 24.92
C PRO A 68 -10.19 3.31 26.05
N LYS A 69 -10.05 2.81 27.27
CA LYS A 69 -9.72 3.65 28.43
C LYS A 69 -8.43 4.44 28.17
N GLY A 70 -8.46 5.74 28.46
CA GLY A 70 -7.34 6.66 28.22
C GLY A 70 -7.33 7.29 26.84
N TYR A 71 -8.30 6.96 25.98
CA TYR A 71 -8.51 7.57 24.67
C TYR A 71 -9.86 8.28 24.62
N VAL A 72 -9.93 9.31 23.77
CA VAL A 72 -11.14 10.09 23.53
C VAL A 72 -11.34 10.30 22.03
N ARG A 73 -12.60 10.53 21.63
CA ARG A 73 -12.90 10.96 20.25
C ARG A 73 -12.34 12.36 20.03
N TYR A 74 -11.85 12.61 18.81
CA TYR A 74 -11.51 13.95 18.38
C TYR A 74 -12.75 14.86 18.41
N PRO A 75 -12.59 16.17 18.72
CA PRO A 75 -13.67 17.12 18.60
C PRO A 75 -14.24 17.16 17.18
N GLU A 76 -15.54 17.44 17.07
CA GLU A 76 -16.21 17.55 15.78
C GLU A 76 -15.49 18.56 14.85
N GLY A 77 -15.31 18.16 13.60
CA GLY A 77 -14.60 18.96 12.61
C GLY A 77 -13.09 19.06 12.82
N LYS A 78 -12.51 18.35 13.81
CA LYS A 78 -11.07 18.28 14.11
C LYS A 78 -10.49 16.87 14.03
N VAL A 79 -11.10 16.01 13.23
CA VAL A 79 -10.73 14.60 13.07
C VAL A 79 -9.71 14.49 11.93
N PRO A 80 -8.52 13.88 12.15
CA PRO A 80 -7.58 13.59 11.06
C PRO A 80 -8.17 12.51 10.14
N GLN A 81 -8.24 12.81 8.85
CA GLN A 81 -8.71 11.91 7.80
C GLN A 81 -7.55 11.23 7.07
N HIS A 82 -6.47 11.98 6.84
CA HIS A 82 -5.26 11.48 6.19
C HIS A 82 -4.02 11.86 7.01
N VAL A 83 -3.00 11.02 6.91
CA VAL A 83 -1.67 11.30 7.46
C VAL A 83 -1.11 12.57 6.83
N GLY A 84 -0.60 13.48 7.66
CA GLY A 84 -0.09 14.77 7.22
C GLY A 84 -1.17 15.81 6.90
N ASP A 85 -2.45 15.51 7.09
CA ASP A 85 -3.50 16.50 6.91
C ASP A 85 -3.44 17.61 7.98
N LYS A 86 -4.30 18.61 7.82
CA LYS A 86 -4.38 19.75 8.74
C LYS A 86 -4.53 19.31 10.20
N TRP A 87 -5.36 18.31 10.46
CA TRP A 87 -5.67 17.88 11.81
C TRP A 87 -4.61 16.94 12.36
N ASP A 88 -4.06 16.04 11.55
CA ASP A 88 -2.91 15.22 11.91
C ASP A 88 -1.73 16.11 12.35
N THR A 89 -1.41 17.11 11.53
CA THR A 89 -0.37 18.11 11.84
C THR A 89 -0.70 18.93 13.09
N TYR A 90 -1.96 19.35 13.27
CA TYR A 90 -2.37 20.12 14.44
C TYR A 90 -2.19 19.32 15.74
N TRP A 91 -2.54 18.04 15.72
CA TRP A 91 -2.47 17.16 16.89
C TRP A 91 -1.06 16.64 17.19
N SER A 92 -0.12 16.76 16.25
CA SER A 92 1.31 16.46 16.51
C SER A 92 1.95 17.28 17.64
N THR A 93 1.31 18.38 18.08
CA THR A 93 1.80 19.21 19.20
C THR A 93 0.72 19.51 20.25
N ARG A 94 -0.47 18.94 20.09
CA ARG A 94 -1.66 19.26 20.88
C ARG A 94 -2.32 17.98 21.36
N THR A 95 -3.00 18.08 22.49
CA THR A 95 -3.77 16.97 23.03
C THR A 95 -4.95 17.51 23.84
N ILE A 96 -5.84 16.62 24.28
CA ILE A 96 -6.90 16.91 25.23
C ILE A 96 -6.44 16.43 26.62
N ASP A 97 -6.58 17.28 27.64
CA ASP A 97 -6.32 16.90 29.04
C ASP A 97 -7.50 16.16 29.68
N GLU A 98 -7.32 15.70 30.92
CA GLU A 98 -8.35 14.99 31.69
C GLU A 98 -9.64 15.80 31.90
N ASN A 99 -9.59 17.12 31.71
CA ASN A 99 -10.73 18.04 31.85
C ASN A 99 -11.40 18.35 30.51
N GLY A 100 -10.97 17.72 29.41
CA GLY A 100 -11.50 17.98 28.07
C GLY A 100 -10.94 19.24 27.41
N LYS A 101 -9.89 19.85 27.95
CA LYS A 101 -9.29 21.08 27.40
C LYS A 101 -8.18 20.74 26.41
N ILE A 102 -8.17 21.44 25.27
CA ILE A 102 -7.06 21.35 24.31
C ILE A 102 -5.84 22.09 24.87
N ILE A 103 -4.75 21.36 25.08
CA ILE A 103 -3.47 21.86 25.60
C ILE A 103 -2.32 21.56 24.62
N LYS A 104 -1.12 22.09 24.91
CA LYS A 104 0.11 21.58 24.26
C LYS A 104 0.39 20.19 24.82
N ALA A 105 0.77 19.26 23.95
CA ALA A 105 1.10 17.92 24.38
C ALA A 105 2.43 17.95 25.17
N PRO A 106 2.53 17.30 26.35
CA PRO A 106 3.75 17.29 27.17
C PRO A 106 4.95 16.61 26.47
N ASP A 107 4.66 15.70 25.56
CA ASP A 107 5.57 14.91 24.74
C ASP A 107 5.92 15.60 23.40
N ALA A 108 5.38 16.79 23.11
CA ALA A 108 5.72 17.52 21.89
C ALA A 108 7.15 18.07 21.98
N GLY A 109 8.08 17.44 21.26
CA GLY A 109 9.48 17.91 21.11
C GLY A 109 10.52 17.21 21.99
N VAL A 110 10.21 16.01 22.50
CA VAL A 110 11.20 15.10 23.11
C VAL A 110 11.86 14.20 22.08
#